data_AF-A0A4R1ND00-F1
#
_entry.id   AF-A0A4R1ND00-F1
#
_cell.length_a   1.000
_cell.length_b   1.000
_cell.length_c   1.000
_cell.angle_alpha   90.00
_cell.angle_beta   90.00
_cell.angle_gamma   90.00
#
_symmetry.space_group_name_H-M   'P 1'
#
loop_
_entity.id
_entity.type
_entity.pdbx_description
1 polymer ?
#
loop_
_entity_poly.entity_id
_entity_poly.type
_entity_poly.pdbx_seq_one_letter_code
_entity_poly.pdbx_strand_id
1 'polypeptide(L)'
;MRQAPVSLPLGIVVRRTPSVSRWAPWAYKAVSVIPGAGEADWQVLREEGDVVEYHAATVALELWRTDTEAYLTGLSARVPSIGVVMRENTDPDSSRPYEVLLATASPYECQDYADSGEELLELVPMPEGLVALLRDFVDEHHEEEVFVKRRRDKKRVDDVEDGRGDPRISQLTDVYRAPRAGRPH
;
A
#
# COMPACT_ATOMS: atom_id res chain seq x y z
N MET A 1 -8.12 18.53 -4.46
CA MET A 1 -8.08 17.05 -4.35
C MET A 1 -7.99 16.52 -5.78
N ARG A 2 -7.08 15.59 -6.08
CA ARG A 2 -7.11 14.90 -7.38
C ARG A 2 -8.40 14.07 -7.42
N GLN A 3 -9.02 13.92 -8.60
CA GLN A 3 -10.17 13.03 -8.78
C GLN A 3 -9.68 11.73 -9.41
N ALA A 4 -10.13 10.60 -8.89
CA ALA A 4 -9.83 9.31 -9.48
C ALA A 4 -10.53 9.20 -10.86
N PRO A 5 -9.84 8.71 -11.90
CA PRO A 5 -10.44 8.50 -13.21
C PRO A 5 -11.56 7.45 -13.19
N VAL A 6 -11.47 6.44 -12.30
CA VAL A 6 -12.56 5.48 -12.05
C VAL A 6 -12.77 5.37 -10.54
N SER A 7 -14.04 5.41 -10.13
CA SER A 7 -14.48 5.20 -8.75
C SER A 7 -15.69 4.27 -8.74
N LEU A 8 -15.63 3.22 -7.92
CA LEU A 8 -16.66 2.20 -7.81
C LEU A 8 -17.03 2.01 -6.32
N PRO A 9 -18.30 2.14 -5.93
CA PRO A 9 -18.75 1.72 -4.60
C PRO A 9 -18.47 0.23 -4.40
N LEU A 10 -17.77 -0.09 -3.32
CA LEU A 10 -17.37 -1.46 -2.99
C LEU A 10 -17.85 -1.79 -1.59
N GLY A 11 -18.83 -2.69 -1.50
CA GLY A 11 -19.32 -3.21 -0.24
C GLY A 11 -18.33 -4.18 0.38
N ILE A 12 -18.01 -4.01 1.66
CA ILE A 12 -17.08 -4.85 2.39
C ILE A 12 -17.85 -5.80 3.30
N VAL A 13 -17.62 -7.10 3.11
CA VAL A 13 -18.24 -8.15 3.93
C VAL A 13 -17.27 -8.58 5.02
N VAL A 14 -17.67 -8.38 6.28
CA VAL A 14 -16.93 -8.83 7.46
C VAL A 14 -17.63 -10.03 8.07
N ARG A 15 -16.88 -11.11 8.28
CA ARG A 15 -17.35 -12.31 8.97
C ARG A 15 -16.93 -12.29 10.43
N ARG A 16 -17.88 -12.51 11.32
CA ARG A 16 -17.66 -12.84 12.72
C ARG A 16 -17.69 -14.35 12.92
N THR A 17 -16.69 -14.90 13.60
CA THR A 17 -16.65 -16.31 14.00
C THR A 17 -16.24 -16.46 15.48
N PRO A 18 -16.57 -17.56 16.15
CA PRO A 18 -15.99 -17.88 17.46
C PRO A 18 -14.46 -17.83 17.40
N SER A 19 -13.87 -17.18 18.39
CA SER A 19 -12.42 -17.10 18.53
C SER A 19 -11.89 -18.23 19.41
N VAL A 20 -10.68 -18.69 19.11
CA VAL A 20 -9.94 -19.66 19.93
C VAL A 20 -9.18 -19.00 21.08
N SER A 21 -9.14 -17.65 21.11
CA SER A 21 -8.48 -16.88 22.14
C SER A 21 -9.35 -16.75 23.39
N ARG A 22 -8.74 -16.84 24.57
CA ARG A 22 -9.41 -16.58 25.86
C ARG A 22 -9.73 -15.09 26.10
N TRP A 23 -9.15 -14.18 25.30
CA TRP A 23 -9.21 -12.74 25.54
C TRP A 23 -10.26 -12.02 24.71
N ALA A 24 -10.56 -12.56 23.53
CA ALA A 24 -11.59 -12.04 22.64
C ALA A 24 -12.43 -13.24 22.19
N PRO A 25 -13.73 -13.33 22.56
CA PRO A 25 -14.58 -14.47 22.24
C PRO A 25 -14.97 -14.54 20.75
N TRP A 26 -14.80 -13.45 20.02
CA TRP A 26 -15.13 -13.33 18.60
C TRP A 26 -13.91 -12.90 17.80
N ALA A 27 -13.77 -13.44 16.59
CA ALA A 27 -12.81 -13.00 15.59
C ALA A 27 -13.57 -12.39 14.42
N TYR A 28 -13.05 -11.30 13.86
CA TYR A 28 -13.62 -10.59 12.72
C TYR A 28 -12.61 -10.57 11.58
N LYS A 29 -13.07 -10.85 10.36
CA LYS A 29 -12.23 -10.80 9.16
C LYS A 29 -13.03 -10.28 7.98
N ALA A 30 -12.42 -9.45 7.13
CA ALA A 30 -12.99 -9.17 5.82
C ALA A 30 -12.86 -10.43 4.95
N VAL A 31 -13.96 -10.89 4.34
CA VAL A 31 -14.00 -12.18 3.62
C VAL A 31 -14.49 -12.08 2.19
N SER A 32 -15.19 -11.01 1.83
CA SER A 32 -15.73 -10.80 0.48
C SER A 32 -15.92 -9.32 0.22
N VAL A 33 -15.97 -8.97 -1.07
CA VAL A 33 -16.34 -7.63 -1.53
C VAL A 33 -17.53 -7.70 -2.50
N ILE A 34 -18.32 -6.64 -2.56
CA ILE A 34 -19.53 -6.53 -3.40
C ILE A 34 -19.39 -5.29 -4.30
N PRO A 35 -18.95 -5.46 -5.56
CA PRO A 35 -18.90 -4.38 -6.54
C PRO A 35 -20.27 -3.73 -6.76
N GLY A 36 -20.33 -2.40 -6.70
CA GLY A 36 -21.56 -1.63 -6.92
C GLY A 36 -22.59 -1.72 -5.79
N ALA A 37 -22.16 -2.09 -4.58
CA ALA A 37 -23.05 -2.13 -3.42
C ALA A 37 -23.59 -0.74 -3.06
N GLY A 38 -24.81 -0.70 -2.54
CA GLY A 38 -25.34 0.50 -1.90
C GLY A 38 -24.83 0.63 -0.46
N GLU A 39 -24.97 1.82 0.12
CA GLU A 39 -24.55 2.12 1.49
C GLU A 39 -25.06 1.09 2.52
N ALA A 40 -24.21 0.75 3.48
CA ALA A 40 -24.55 -0.12 4.59
C ALA A 40 -23.74 0.23 5.83
N ASP A 41 -24.32 -0.13 6.98
CA ASP A 41 -23.71 0.02 8.28
C ASP A 41 -23.95 -1.26 9.07
N TRP A 42 -22.95 -2.16 9.05
CA TRP A 42 -22.97 -3.45 9.76
C TRP A 42 -24.28 -4.25 9.60
N GLN A 43 -24.85 -4.22 8.40
CA GLN A 43 -26.09 -4.93 8.09
C GLN A 43 -25.82 -6.44 7.99
N VAL A 44 -26.59 -7.26 8.70
CA VAL A 44 -26.51 -8.72 8.58
C VAL A 44 -26.90 -9.16 7.15
N LEU A 45 -26.01 -9.90 6.50
CA LEU A 45 -26.25 -10.55 5.21
C LEU A 45 -26.63 -12.01 5.37
N ARG A 46 -25.96 -12.70 6.29
CA ARG A 46 -26.13 -14.14 6.51
C ARG A 46 -25.79 -14.52 7.95
N GLU A 47 -26.55 -15.46 8.49
CA GLU A 47 -26.28 -16.10 9.78
C GLU A 47 -26.31 -17.62 9.61
N GLU A 48 -25.30 -18.30 10.14
CA GLU A 48 -25.21 -19.76 10.16
C GLU A 48 -24.54 -20.22 11.46
N GLY A 49 -25.34 -20.66 12.42
CA GLY A 49 -24.87 -20.97 13.77
C GLY A 49 -24.24 -19.75 14.43
N ASP A 50 -23.00 -19.89 14.90
CA ASP A 50 -22.24 -18.79 15.52
C ASP A 50 -21.49 -17.90 14.52
N VAL A 51 -21.63 -18.18 13.21
CA VAL A 51 -21.01 -17.41 12.13
C VAL A 51 -22.00 -16.39 11.59
N VAL A 52 -21.58 -15.13 11.52
CA VAL A 52 -22.38 -14.05 10.95
C VAL A 52 -21.55 -13.28 9.93
N GLU A 53 -22.12 -13.01 8.77
CA GLU A 53 -21.54 -12.14 7.76
C GLU A 53 -22.33 -10.83 7.69
N TYR A 54 -21.60 -9.73 7.82
CA TYR A 54 -22.13 -8.38 7.79
C TYR A 54 -21.66 -7.67 6.53
N HIS A 55 -22.54 -6.92 5.88
CA HIS A 55 -22.12 -5.81 5.05
C HIS A 55 -21.70 -4.68 6.00
N ALA A 56 -20.41 -4.60 6.29
CA ALA A 56 -19.87 -3.73 7.33
C ALA A 56 -19.92 -2.25 6.92
N ALA A 57 -19.51 -1.97 5.68
CA ALA A 57 -19.51 -0.64 5.09
C ALA A 57 -19.44 -0.73 3.58
N THR A 58 -19.83 0.33 2.89
CA THR A 58 -19.47 0.57 1.49
C THR A 58 -18.43 1.67 1.42
N VAL A 59 -17.32 1.42 0.72
CA VAL A 59 -16.25 2.40 0.51
C VAL A 59 -16.00 2.59 -0.98
N ALA A 60 -15.44 3.73 -1.37
CA ALA A 60 -15.05 3.94 -2.76
C ALA A 60 -13.76 3.18 -3.06
N LEU A 61 -13.79 2.29 -4.05
CA LEU A 61 -12.59 1.79 -4.70
C LEU A 61 -12.19 2.76 -5.81
N GLU A 62 -11.06 3.44 -5.63
CA GLU A 62 -10.53 4.42 -6.57
C GLU A 62 -9.36 3.82 -7.35
N LEU A 63 -9.40 3.93 -8.68
CA LEU A 63 -8.31 3.51 -9.55
C LEU A 63 -7.60 4.73 -10.14
N TRP A 64 -6.28 4.77 -10.02
CA TRP A 64 -5.43 5.87 -10.45
C TRP A 64 -4.48 5.44 -11.56
N ARG A 65 -4.28 6.29 -12.57
CA ARG A 65 -3.37 5.98 -13.70
C ARG A 65 -1.91 5.78 -13.24
N THR A 66 -1.52 6.49 -12.19
CA THR A 66 -0.18 6.41 -11.59
C THR A 66 0.12 5.05 -10.96
N ASP A 67 -0.91 4.25 -10.70
CA ASP A 67 -0.80 3.02 -9.91
C ASP A 67 -0.98 1.78 -10.79
N THR A 68 -1.04 1.95 -12.11
CA THR A 68 -1.26 0.85 -13.07
C THR A 68 -0.23 -0.27 -12.96
N GLU A 69 1.04 0.06 -12.68
CA GLU A 69 2.08 -0.94 -12.40
C GLU A 69 1.80 -1.76 -11.13
N ALA A 70 1.28 -1.12 -10.08
CA ALA A 70 0.88 -1.79 -8.85
C ALA A 70 -0.30 -2.74 -9.12
N TYR A 71 -1.28 -2.29 -9.90
CA TYR A 71 -2.43 -3.12 -10.29
C TYR A 71 -2.01 -4.34 -11.12
N LEU A 72 -1.08 -4.20 -12.08
CA LEU A 72 -0.50 -5.32 -12.82
C LEU A 72 0.16 -6.35 -11.90
N THR A 73 0.90 -5.86 -10.90
CA THR A 73 1.53 -6.70 -9.88
C THR A 73 0.48 -7.47 -9.07
N GLY A 74 -0.59 -6.79 -8.64
CA GLY A 74 -1.70 -7.40 -7.91
C GLY A 74 -2.46 -8.45 -8.73
N LEU A 75 -2.71 -8.15 -10.01
CA LEU A 75 -3.38 -9.06 -10.96
C LEU A 75 -2.53 -10.29 -11.31
N SER A 76 -1.21 -10.19 -11.16
CA SER A 76 -0.26 -11.30 -11.41
C SER A 76 -0.10 -12.24 -10.21
N ALA A 77 -0.66 -11.89 -9.05
CA ALA A 77 -0.64 -12.75 -7.88
C ALA A 77 -1.43 -14.05 -8.13
N ARG A 78 -1.10 -15.13 -7.40
CA ARG A 78 -1.84 -16.41 -7.47
C ARG A 78 -3.33 -16.22 -7.20
N VAL A 79 -3.67 -15.32 -6.27
CA VAL A 79 -5.03 -14.92 -5.95
C VAL A 79 -5.07 -13.39 -5.95
N PRO A 80 -5.50 -12.75 -7.05
CA PRO A 80 -5.71 -11.31 -7.08
C PRO A 80 -6.67 -10.91 -5.98
N SER A 81 -6.28 -9.93 -5.16
CA SER A 81 -6.98 -9.58 -3.94
C SER A 81 -7.07 -8.07 -3.77
N ILE A 82 -8.18 -7.59 -3.20
CA ILE A 82 -8.34 -6.23 -2.68
C ILE A 82 -7.80 -6.21 -1.26
N GLY A 83 -6.96 -5.22 -0.96
CA GLY A 83 -6.60 -4.91 0.42
C GLY A 83 -7.74 -4.14 1.08
N VAL A 84 -8.26 -4.66 2.18
CA VAL A 84 -9.26 -4.00 3.02
C VAL A 84 -8.57 -3.59 4.31
N VAL A 85 -8.57 -2.29 4.58
CA VAL A 85 -7.96 -1.73 5.78
C VAL A 85 -9.06 -1.42 6.79
N MET A 86 -8.94 -1.98 7.98
CA MET A 86 -9.87 -1.81 9.08
C MET A 86 -9.14 -1.32 10.32
N ARG A 87 -9.84 -0.63 11.21
CA ARG A 87 -9.33 -0.21 12.51
C ARG A 87 -10.30 -0.64 13.60
N GLU A 88 -9.75 -1.07 14.74
CA GLU A 88 -10.57 -1.35 15.92
C GLU A 88 -11.31 -0.09 16.35
N ASN A 89 -12.60 -0.26 16.62
CA ASN A 89 -13.37 0.83 17.18
C ASN A 89 -13.06 0.96 18.67
N THR A 90 -12.58 2.12 19.09
CA THR A 90 -12.23 2.41 20.49
C THR A 90 -13.34 3.09 21.27
N ASP A 91 -14.46 3.43 20.62
CA ASP A 91 -15.64 3.97 21.27
C ASP A 91 -16.36 2.87 22.07
N PRO A 92 -16.38 2.96 23.42
CA PRO A 92 -17.03 1.95 24.25
C PRO A 92 -18.54 1.88 24.08
N ASP A 93 -19.17 2.92 23.51
CA ASP A 93 -20.62 2.98 23.26
C ASP A 93 -20.98 2.47 21.84
N SER A 94 -19.98 2.15 21.01
CA SER A 94 -20.19 1.65 19.66
C SER A 94 -20.53 0.16 19.65
N SER A 95 -21.57 -0.19 18.89
CA SER A 95 -21.91 -1.60 18.60
C SER A 95 -21.03 -2.22 17.51
N ARG A 96 -20.16 -1.42 16.86
CA ARG A 96 -19.34 -1.82 15.71
C ARG A 96 -17.92 -2.14 16.19
N PRO A 97 -17.43 -3.38 16.06
CA PRO A 97 -16.10 -3.74 16.55
C PRO A 97 -14.96 -3.15 15.70
N TYR A 98 -15.22 -2.90 14.41
CA TYR A 98 -14.25 -2.32 13.49
C TYR A 98 -14.88 -1.23 12.63
N GLU A 99 -14.06 -0.25 12.24
CA GLU A 99 -14.35 0.70 11.18
C GLU A 99 -13.58 0.28 9.92
N VAL A 100 -14.24 0.28 8.76
CA VAL A 100 -13.58 0.09 7.47
C VAL A 100 -13.06 1.44 7.00
N LEU A 101 -11.75 1.57 6.87
CA LEU A 101 -11.10 2.82 6.48
C LEU A 101 -11.07 3.00 4.97
N LEU A 102 -10.59 1.97 4.25
CA LEU A 102 -10.53 1.97 2.80
C LEU A 102 -10.44 0.56 2.21
N ALA A 103 -10.61 0.50 0.90
CA ALA A 103 -10.29 -0.67 0.09
C ALA A 103 -9.40 -0.24 -1.09
N THR A 104 -8.34 -1.00 -1.36
CA THR A 104 -7.38 -0.68 -2.41
C THR A 104 -7.05 -1.89 -3.28
N ALA A 105 -6.86 -1.60 -4.58
CA ALA A 105 -6.35 -2.54 -5.56
C ALA A 105 -4.82 -2.55 -5.64
N SER A 106 -4.13 -1.60 -4.99
CA SER A 106 -2.68 -1.45 -5.06
C SER A 106 -2.00 -2.29 -3.98
N PRO A 107 -1.21 -3.32 -4.35
CA PRO A 107 -0.40 -4.05 -3.38
C PRO A 107 0.67 -3.17 -2.71
N TYR A 108 1.06 -2.06 -3.34
CA TYR A 108 2.05 -1.14 -2.78
C TYR A 108 1.44 -0.32 -1.65
N GLU A 109 0.22 0.21 -1.83
CA GLU A 109 -0.52 0.86 -0.74
C GLU A 109 -0.83 -0.13 0.38
N CYS A 110 -1.17 -1.39 0.05
CA CYS A 110 -1.32 -2.44 1.05
C CYS A 110 -0.06 -2.62 1.91
N GLN A 111 1.13 -2.56 1.32
CA GLN A 111 2.40 -2.72 2.06
C GLN A 111 2.60 -1.56 3.04
N ASP A 112 2.30 -0.33 2.63
CA ASP A 112 2.41 0.84 3.51
C ASP A 112 1.53 0.69 4.76
N TYR A 113 0.31 0.15 4.63
CA TYR A 113 -0.58 -0.15 5.76
C TYR A 113 -0.14 -1.37 6.57
N ALA A 114 0.44 -2.39 5.93
CA ALA A 114 0.96 -3.55 6.65
C ALA A 114 2.14 -3.19 7.55
N ASP A 115 2.94 -2.20 7.16
CA ASP A 115 4.14 -1.77 7.88
C ASP A 115 3.85 -0.81 9.06
N SER A 116 2.67 -0.16 9.10
CA SER A 116 2.29 0.74 10.19
C SER A 116 2.03 0.00 11.51
N GLY A 117 1.42 -1.19 11.42
CA GLY A 117 0.98 -2.00 12.57
C GLY A 117 -0.20 -1.41 13.38
N GLU A 118 -0.73 -0.26 12.98
CA GLU A 118 -1.87 0.40 13.65
C GLU A 118 -3.21 -0.07 13.08
N GLU A 119 -3.24 -0.46 11.81
CA GLU A 119 -4.42 -0.95 11.11
C GLU A 119 -4.40 -2.46 10.86
N LEU A 120 -5.59 -3.06 10.78
CA LEU A 120 -5.78 -4.42 10.33
C LEU A 120 -5.94 -4.45 8.80
N LEU A 121 -5.00 -5.07 8.11
CA LEU A 121 -5.08 -5.32 6.67
C LEU A 121 -5.55 -6.75 6.38
N GLU A 122 -6.62 -6.90 5.61
CA GLU A 122 -7.11 -8.18 5.11
C GLU A 122 -7.05 -8.22 3.58
N LEU A 123 -6.50 -9.30 3.02
CA LEU A 123 -6.48 -9.53 1.57
C LEU A 123 -7.70 -10.34 1.17
N VAL A 124 -8.64 -9.68 0.50
CA VAL A 124 -9.92 -10.28 0.08
C VAL A 124 -9.86 -10.64 -1.40
N PRO A 125 -10.09 -11.91 -1.79
CA PRO A 125 -10.06 -12.31 -3.20
C PRO A 125 -11.00 -11.48 -4.08
N MET A 126 -10.51 -11.03 -5.22
CA MET A 126 -11.29 -10.26 -6.18
C MET A 126 -12.34 -11.15 -6.85
N PRO A 127 -13.62 -10.72 -6.91
CA PRO A 127 -14.59 -11.30 -7.83
C PRO A 127 -14.15 -11.13 -9.28
N GLU A 128 -14.57 -12.04 -10.17
CA GLU A 128 -14.16 -12.01 -11.59
C GLU A 128 -14.44 -10.67 -12.27
N GLY A 129 -15.60 -10.06 -11.99
CA GLY A 129 -15.95 -8.74 -12.53
C GLY A 129 -15.00 -7.63 -12.09
N LEU A 130 -14.44 -7.72 -10.88
CA LEU A 130 -13.48 -6.74 -10.39
C LEU A 130 -12.10 -6.94 -11.03
N VAL A 131 -11.68 -8.20 -11.22
CA VAL A 131 -10.48 -8.53 -11.99
C VAL A 131 -10.57 -7.99 -13.41
N ALA A 132 -11.73 -8.16 -14.08
CA ALA A 132 -11.96 -7.63 -15.41
C ALA A 132 -11.87 -6.10 -15.44
N LEU A 133 -12.53 -5.41 -14.49
CA LEU A 133 -12.46 -3.94 -14.38
C LEU A 133 -11.03 -3.42 -14.26
N LEU A 134 -10.22 -4.02 -13.38
CA LEU A 134 -8.83 -3.62 -13.19
C LEU A 134 -7.98 -3.89 -14.43
N ARG A 135 -8.21 -5.01 -15.11
CA ARG A 135 -7.52 -5.33 -16.38
C ARG A 135 -7.85 -4.30 -17.45
N ASP A 136 -9.13 -4.00 -17.67
CA ASP A 136 -9.55 -3.03 -18.67
C ASP A 136 -8.98 -1.63 -18.35
N PHE A 137 -8.98 -1.24 -17.08
CA PHE A 137 -8.40 0.04 -16.64
C PHE A 137 -6.89 0.11 -16.90
N VAL A 138 -6.16 -0.97 -16.60
CA VAL A 138 -4.73 -1.07 -16.85
C VAL A 138 -4.44 -1.07 -18.35
N ASP A 139 -5.17 -1.85 -19.14
CA ASP A 139 -4.99 -1.92 -20.60
C ASP A 139 -5.25 -0.55 -21.27
N GLU A 140 -6.16 0.26 -20.73
CA GLU A 140 -6.44 1.62 -21.23
C GLU A 140 -5.38 2.66 -20.82
N HIS A 141 -4.74 2.50 -19.66
CA HIS A 141 -3.97 3.57 -19.03
C HIS A 141 -2.51 3.27 -18.74
N HIS A 142 -2.09 2.00 -18.81
CA HIS A 142 -0.72 1.62 -18.56
C HIS A 142 0.14 1.95 -19.78
N GLU A 143 1.09 2.86 -19.58
CA GLU A 143 2.16 3.12 -20.54
C GLU A 143 3.43 2.44 -20.03
N GLU A 144 4.00 1.51 -20.80
CA GLU A 144 5.32 0.96 -20.48
C GLU A 144 6.36 2.09 -20.54
N GLU A 145 6.79 2.59 -19.39
CA GLU A 145 7.93 3.51 -19.35
C GLU A 145 9.19 2.73 -19.74
N VAL A 146 9.61 2.89 -20.99
CA VAL A 146 10.91 2.38 -21.45
C VAL A 146 11.98 3.08 -20.62
N PHE A 147 12.58 2.35 -19.68
CA PHE A 147 13.61 2.88 -18.81
C PHE A 147 14.82 3.36 -19.64
N VAL A 148 14.86 4.66 -19.97
CA VAL A 148 16.02 5.28 -20.59
C VAL A 148 17.05 5.53 -19.50
N LYS A 149 17.99 4.58 -19.37
CA LYS A 149 19.16 4.74 -18.50
C LYS A 149 19.83 6.08 -18.78
N ARG A 150 19.77 7.01 -17.82
CA ARG A 150 20.47 8.30 -17.93
C ARG A 150 21.97 8.02 -18.06
N ARG A 151 22.51 8.27 -19.25
CA ARG A 151 23.96 8.22 -19.48
C ARG A 151 24.57 9.39 -18.71
N ARG A 152 25.36 9.09 -17.68
CA ARG A 152 26.15 10.11 -16.96
C ARG A 152 27.06 10.78 -17.99
N ASP A 153 26.82 12.07 -18.26
CA ASP A 153 27.78 12.87 -19.01
C ASP A 153 29.09 12.89 -18.22
N LYS A 154 30.12 12.27 -18.79
CA LYS A 154 31.49 12.41 -18.30
C LYS A 154 31.93 13.83 -18.65
N LYS A 155 31.58 14.81 -17.83
CA LYS A 155 32.35 16.05 -17.78
C LYS A 155 33.78 15.66 -17.40
N ARG A 156 34.74 15.98 -18.26
CA ARG A 156 36.18 15.83 -17.97
C ARG A 156 36.46 16.59 -16.67
N VAL A 157 36.89 15.86 -15.65
CA VAL A 157 37.39 16.43 -14.39
C VAL A 157 38.91 16.57 -14.52
N ASP A 158 39.37 17.24 -15.58
CA ASP A 158 40.77 17.58 -15.80
C ASP A 158 40.99 19.11 -15.83
N ASP A 159 40.04 19.89 -15.33
CA ASP A 159 40.34 21.28 -14.99
C ASP A 159 41.06 21.27 -13.65
N VAL A 160 42.36 21.58 -13.71
CA VAL A 160 43.14 21.99 -12.54
C VAL A 160 42.51 23.28 -12.04
N GLU A 161 41.57 23.17 -11.09
CA GLU A 161 41.20 24.29 -10.23
C GLU A 161 42.40 24.57 -9.33
N ASP A 162 43.21 25.55 -9.74
CA ASP A 162 44.20 26.17 -8.87
C ASP A 162 43.43 26.83 -7.72
N GLY A 163 43.44 26.16 -6.57
CA GLY A 163 42.68 26.54 -5.39
C GLY A 163 43.08 27.92 -4.91
N ARG A 164 42.33 28.93 -5.31
CA ARG A 164 42.48 30.28 -4.77
C ARG A 164 41.79 30.34 -3.40
N GLY A 165 42.49 29.84 -2.38
CA GLY A 165 42.07 29.95 -0.98
C GLY A 165 41.93 31.42 -0.55
N ASP A 166 40.85 31.72 0.17
CA ASP A 166 40.64 33.02 0.81
C ASP A 166 41.75 33.28 1.86
N PRO A 167 42.52 34.38 1.77
CA PRO A 167 43.66 34.65 2.63
C PRO A 167 43.31 34.90 4.12
N ARG A 168 42.01 34.89 4.49
CA ARG A 168 41.57 35.14 5.88
C ARG A 168 41.48 33.90 6.77
N ILE A 169 41.64 32.69 6.23
CA ILE A 169 41.54 31.46 7.04
C ILE A 169 42.94 31.01 7.46
N SER A 170 43.34 31.31 8.70
CA SER A 170 44.53 30.71 9.29
C SER A 170 44.28 29.22 9.54
N GLN A 171 44.89 28.36 8.73
CA GLN A 171 44.89 26.91 8.90
C GLN A 171 45.76 26.53 10.11
N LEU A 172 45.14 26.45 11.29
CA LEU A 172 45.72 25.79 12.46
C LEU A 172 45.40 24.29 12.40
N THR A 173 46.39 23.56 11.91
CA THR A 173 46.82 22.21 12.30
C THR A 173 45.89 21.00 12.15
N ASP A 174 46.49 20.00 11.50
CA ASP A 174 46.37 18.55 11.68
C ASP A 174 45.13 17.83 11.12
N VAL A 175 45.23 17.44 9.85
CA VAL A 175 44.47 16.30 9.32
C VAL A 175 45.46 15.26 8.79
N TYR A 176 45.86 14.37 9.70
CA TYR A 176 46.19 12.95 9.52
C TYR A 176 46.79 12.53 8.17
N ARG A 177 48.13 12.35 8.13
CA ARG A 177 48.84 11.68 7.03
C ARG A 177 48.92 10.17 7.30
N ALA A 178 48.25 9.36 6.47
CA ALA A 178 48.37 7.90 6.52
C ALA A 178 49.80 7.42 6.18
N PRO A 179 50.34 6.39 6.86
CA PRO A 179 51.70 5.93 6.65
C PRO A 179 51.82 5.14 5.33
N ARG A 180 52.87 5.42 4.56
CA ARG A 180 53.22 4.63 3.37
C ARG A 180 53.89 3.33 3.82
N ALA A 181 53.31 2.19 3.42
CA ALA A 181 53.93 0.88 3.58
C ALA A 181 55.20 0.80 2.71
N GLY A 182 56.37 0.72 3.34
CA GLY A 182 57.63 0.39 2.69
C GLY A 182 57.71 -1.10 2.38
N ARG A 183 58.21 -1.45 1.19
CA ARG A 183 58.52 -2.82 0.78
C ARG A 183 60.04 -3.00 0.84
N PRO A 184 60.59 -4.04 1.50
CA PRO A 184 62.02 -4.18 1.70
C PRO A 184 62.70 -4.88 0.51
N HIS A 185 63.98 -4.54 0.29
CA HIS A 185 65.01 -5.39 -0.31
C HIS A 185 66.10 -5.60 0.74
#